data_AF-A0A0S8ISK6-F1
#
_entry.id   AF-A0A0S8ISK6-F1
#
_cell.length_a   1.000
_cell.length_b   1.000
_cell.length_c   1.000
_cell.angle_alpha   90.00
_cell.angle_beta   90.00
_cell.angle_gamma   90.00
#
_symmetry.space_group_name_H-M   'P 1'
#
loop_
_entity.id
_entity.type
_entity.pdbx_description
1 polymer ?
#
loop_
_entity_poly.entity_id
_entity_poly.type
_entity_poly.pdbx_seq_one_letter_code
_entity_poly.pdbx_strand_id
1 'polypeptide(L)' 'MAEKTLMKGNEALAEGAVRAGCRFFAGYPITPQNEVPEYLSWRLPEVGGTFIQAESEVAAINMLFGASACGARVM' A
#
# COMPACT_ATOMS: atom_id res chain seq x y z
N MET A 1 -25.59 10.83 -2.78
CA MET A 1 -24.34 11.42 -3.33
C MET A 1 -23.18 10.74 -2.63
N ALA A 2 -22.10 10.41 -3.34
CA ALA A 2 -20.89 9.93 -2.67
C ALA A 2 -20.37 10.99 -1.70
N GLU A 3 -19.92 10.56 -0.53
CA GLU A 3 -19.31 11.43 0.47
C GLU A 3 -18.06 12.11 -0.13
N LYS A 4 -17.94 13.42 0.10
CA LYS A 4 -16.77 14.20 -0.36
C LYS A 4 -15.81 14.34 0.80
N THR A 5 -14.68 13.66 0.72
CA THR A 5 -13.61 13.73 1.70
C THR A 5 -12.44 14.53 1.11
N LEU A 6 -11.88 15.45 1.89
CA LEU A 6 -10.59 16.06 1.56
C LEU A 6 -9.48 15.11 2.00
N MET A 7 -8.64 14.70 1.05
CA MET A 7 -7.52 13.79 1.28
C MET A 7 -6.27 14.30 0.58
N LYS A 8 -5.10 13.94 1.10
CA LYS A 8 -3.84 14.15 0.38
C LYS A 8 -3.76 13.22 -0.83
N GLY A 9 -2.97 13.60 -1.84
CA GLY A 9 -2.82 12.79 -3.06
C GLY A 9 -2.27 11.38 -2.79
N ASN A 10 -1.26 11.26 -1.92
CA ASN A 10 -0.67 9.98 -1.53
C ASN A 10 -1.68 9.06 -0.82
N GLU A 11 -2.43 9.61 0.13
CA GLU A 11 -3.50 8.90 0.84
C GLU A 11 -4.60 8.45 -0.14
N ALA A 12 -4.96 9.30 -1.11
CA ALA A 12 -6.00 8.99 -2.09
C ALA A 12 -5.57 7.86 -3.03
N LEU A 13 -4.30 7.86 -3.44
CA LEU A 13 -3.68 6.79 -4.22
C LEU A 13 -3.65 5.47 -3.44
N ALA A 14 -3.23 5.49 -2.17
CA ALA A 14 -3.20 4.33 -1.30
C ALA A 14 -4.59 3.74 -1.05
N GLU A 15 -5.58 4.57 -0.71
CA GLU A 15 -6.97 4.15 -0.52
C GLU A 15 -7.58 3.63 -1.84
N GLY A 16 -7.22 4.22 -2.98
CA GLY A 16 -7.60 3.73 -4.29
C GLY A 16 -7.15 2.29 -4.52
N ALA A 17 -5.91 1.95 -4.17
CA ALA A 17 -5.40 0.59 -4.27
C ALA A 17 -6.12 -0.38 -3.32
N VAL A 18 -6.38 0.04 -2.08
CA VAL A 18 -7.13 -0.76 -1.10
C VAL A 18 -8.55 -1.06 -1.60
N ARG A 19 -9.24 -0.04 -2.13
CA ARG A 19 -10.57 -0.18 -2.76
C ARG A 19 -10.55 -1.05 -4.00
N ALA A 20 -9.46 -1.00 -4.77
CA ALA A 20 -9.23 -1.91 -5.88
C ALA A 20 -8.93 -3.35 -5.44
N GLY A 21 -8.89 -3.66 -4.13
CA GLY A 21 -8.66 -5.03 -3.65
C GLY A 21 -7.19 -5.36 -3.38
N CYS A 22 -6.30 -4.37 -3.31
CA CYS A 22 -4.94 -4.60 -2.83
C CYS A 22 -4.96 -5.09 -1.37
N ARG A 23 -4.24 -6.18 -1.10
CA ARG A 23 -4.14 -6.79 0.25
C ARG A 23 -2.71 -7.07 0.66
N PHE A 24 -1.72 -6.62 -0.10
CA PHE A 24 -0.32 -6.76 0.25
C PHE A 24 0.47 -5.54 -0.23
N PHE A 25 1.25 -4.94 0.67
CA PHE A 25 2.18 -3.87 0.34
C PHE A 25 3.51 -4.14 1.03
N ALA A 26 4.60 -3.91 0.31
CA ALA A 26 5.95 -3.88 0.84
C ALA A 26 6.64 -2.62 0.30
N GLY A 27 7.22 -1.81 1.17
CA GLY A 27 7.81 -0.54 0.76
C GLY A 27 8.93 -0.06 1.66
N TYR A 28 9.77 0.83 1.11
CA TYR A 28 10.86 1.49 1.82
C TYR A 28 10.57 3.00 1.91
N PRO A 29 10.75 3.64 3.08
CA PRO A 29 10.50 5.08 3.24
C PRO A 29 11.44 5.94 2.38
N ILE A 30 10.87 6.79 1.52
CA ILE A 30 11.57 7.84 0.77
C ILE A 30 10.66 9.06 0.55
N THR A 31 11.15 10.26 0.78
CA THR A 31 10.38 11.49 0.50
C THR A 31 10.26 11.70 -1.02
N PRO A 32 9.09 12.10 -1.57
CA PRO A 32 7.86 12.54 -0.91
C PRO A 32 6.77 11.46 -0.74
N GLN A 33 7.05 10.18 -1.02
CA GLN A 33 6.04 9.12 -1.00
C GLN A 33 5.75 8.55 0.39
N ASN A 34 6.46 8.97 1.44
CA ASN A 34 6.34 8.46 2.82
C ASN A 34 4.91 8.35 3.38
N GLU A 35 3.99 9.20 2.92
CA GLU A 35 2.59 9.16 3.36
C GLU A 35 1.85 7.92 2.84
N VAL A 36 2.31 7.29 1.75
CA VAL A 36 1.76 6.03 1.22
C VAL A 36 1.99 4.86 2.18
N PRO A 37 3.24 4.48 2.54
CA PRO A 37 3.46 3.43 3.51
C PRO A 37 2.89 3.79 4.89
N GLU A 38 2.92 5.08 5.29
CA GLU A 38 2.27 5.52 6.53
C GLU A 38 0.77 5.20 6.52
N TYR A 39 0.04 5.60 5.46
CA TYR A 39 -1.39 5.30 5.31
C TYR A 39 -1.69 3.80 5.29
N LEU A 40 -0.92 3.04 4.50
CA LEU A 40 -1.12 1.60 4.34
C LEU A 40 -0.79 0.78 5.59
N SER A 41 0.09 1.29 6.47
CA SER A 41 0.51 0.60 7.69
C SER A 41 -0.64 0.26 8.63
N TRP A 42 -1.62 1.16 8.76
CA TRP A 42 -2.81 0.94 9.57
C TRP A 42 -4.02 0.52 8.72
N ARG A 43 -4.12 0.98 7.47
CA ARG A 43 -5.27 0.73 6.61
C ARG A 43 -5.36 -0.71 6.11
N LEU A 44 -4.23 -1.34 5.75
CA LEU A 44 -4.24 -2.72 5.21
C LEU A 44 -4.73 -3.75 6.25
N PRO A 45 -4.27 -3.74 7.51
CA PRO A 45 -4.79 -4.63 8.55
C PRO A 45 -6.33 -4.57 8.70
N GLU A 46 -6.95 -3.39 8.58
CA GLU A 46 -8.40 -3.23 8.68
C GLU A 46 -9.20 -3.97 7.59
N VAL A 47 -8.57 -4.27 6.44
CA VAL A 47 -9.19 -5.00 5.32
C VAL A 47 -8.62 -6.40 5.14
N GLY A 48 -7.91 -6.93 6.15
CA GLY A 48 -7.27 -8.25 6.11
C GLY A 48 -6.07 -8.31 5.18
N GLY A 49 -5.44 -7.17 4.89
CA GLY A 49 -4.19 -7.08 4.14
C GLY A 49 -2.95 -7.10 5.04
N THR A 50 -1.78 -7.17 4.40
CA THR A 50 -0.47 -7.18 5.07
C THR A 50 0.37 -6.00 4.60
N PHE A 51 0.95 -5.27 5.56
CA PHE A 51 1.93 -4.21 5.33
C PHE A 51 3.31 -4.67 5.79
N ILE A 52 4.34 -4.45 4.97
CA ILE A 52 5.74 -4.71 5.31
C ILE A 52 6.57 -3.45 5.03
N GLN A 53 7.28 -2.97 6.05
CA GLN A 53 8.38 -2.02 5.83
C GLN A 53 9.63 -2.82 5.45
N ALA A 54 10.00 -2.75 4.18
CA ALA A 54 11.19 -3.42 3.66
C ALA A 54 12.46 -2.67 4.08
N GLU A 55 13.59 -3.34 3.97
CA GLU A 55 14.92 -2.78 4.23
C GLU A 55 15.49 -1.94 3.08
N SER A 56 14.96 -2.12 1.86
CA SER A 56 15.35 -1.39 0.66
C SER A 56 14.24 -1.46 -0.39
N GLU A 57 14.29 -0.58 -1.40
CA GLU A 57 13.40 -0.60 -2.55
C GLU A 57 13.54 -1.90 -3.35
N VAL A 58 14.75 -2.47 -3.40
CA VAL A 58 15.03 -3.74 -4.09
C VAL A 58 14.36 -4.91 -3.36
N ALA A 59 14.42 -4.92 -2.03
CA ALA A 59 13.73 -5.94 -1.25
C ALA A 59 12.21 -5.81 -1.39
N ALA A 60 11.69 -4.58 -1.29
CA ALA A 60 10.27 -4.28 -1.47
C ALA A 60 9.73 -4.84 -2.80
N ILE A 61 10.35 -4.51 -3.93
CA ILE A 61 9.86 -4.95 -5.24
C ILE A 61 9.92 -6.47 -5.42
N ASN A 62 10.92 -7.14 -4.84
CA ASN A 62 11.01 -8.60 -4.88
C ASN A 62 9.93 -9.27 -4.00
N MET A 63 9.61 -8.69 -2.84
CA MET A 63 8.48 -9.15 -2.01
C MET A 63 7.15 -8.99 -2.75
N LEU A 64 6.92 -7.83 -3.39
CA LEU A 64 5.72 -7.57 -4.20
C LEU A 64 5.62 -8.55 -5.38
N PHE A 65 6.72 -8.80 -6.08
CA PHE A 65 6.78 -9.76 -7.18
C PHE A 65 6.38 -11.18 -6.70
N GLY A 66 6.95 -11.64 -5.59
CA GLY A 66 6.62 -12.94 -5.02
C GLY A 66 5.14 -13.06 -4.60
N ALA A 67 4.61 -12.03 -3.91
CA ALA A 67 3.21 -12.01 -3.51
C ALA A 67 2.26 -11.99 -4.72
N SER A 68 2.59 -11.23 -5.76
CA SER A 68 1.85 -11.19 -7.03
C SER A 68 1.85 -12.53 -7.74
N ALA A 69 3.00 -13.23 -7.78
CA ALA A 69 3.11 -14.56 -8.35
C ALA A 69 2.24 -15.61 -7.62
N CYS A 70 1.95 -15.39 -6.34
CA CYS A 70 1.01 -16.18 -5.53
C CYS A 70 -0.47 -15.76 -5.69
N GLY A 71 -0.78 -14.81 -6.58
CA GLY A 71 -2.15 -14.37 -6.88
C GLY A 71 -2.66 -13.20 -6.03
N ALA A 72 -1.82 -12.60 -5.19
CA ALA A 72 -2.22 -11.41 -4.44
C ALA A 72 -2.24 -10.18 -5.35
N ARG A 73 -3.23 -9.30 -5.17
CA ARG A 73 -3.15 -7.94 -5.70
C ARG A 73 -2.27 -7.13 -4.75
N VAL A 74 -1.17 -6.64 -5.29
CA VAL A 74 -0.12 -5.93 -4.55
C VAL A 74 -0.07 -4.46 -4.97
N MET A 75 0.53 -3.64 -4.12
CA MET A 75 0.90 -2.25 -4.41
C MET A 75 2.31 -2.00 -3.94
#